data_AF-A0A0Q9LEI0-F1
#
_entry.id   AF-A0A0Q9LEI0-F1
#
_cell.length_a   1.000
_cell.length_b   1.000
_cell.length_c   1.000
_cell.angle_alpha   90.00
_cell.angle_beta   90.00
_cell.angle_gamma   90.00
#
_symmetry.space_group_name_H-M   'P 1'
#
loop_
_entity.id
_entity.type
_entity.pdbx_description
1 polymer ?
#
loop_
_entity_poly.entity_id
_entity_poly.type
_entity_poly.pdbx_seq_one_letter_code
_entity_poly.pdbx_strand_id
1 'polypeptide(L)'
;MPTVRTFSVHCLVGRDLRVPRQRTPAAAVVVSTVLAAAAALAGCEYSYDDGRGELPGAPVVTDAALPRDPLENLPVKGAALDAWAKEVLPDAEGQVFHTNYGTVAAGRQKTANTGQLPSGTYSLTLACRSERRVSFTVRDAEFALVDLSLRCGTSRVNVVHLSKDSVLRMTVEARSEANFAYRIRRI
;
A
#
# COMPACT_ATOMS: atom_id res chain seq x y z
N MET A 1 -6.15 59.23 -16.18
CA MET A 1 -6.60 60.33 -15.31
C MET A 1 -7.57 59.76 -14.28
N PRO A 2 -7.29 59.90 -12.96
CA PRO A 2 -8.23 59.53 -11.91
C PRO A 2 -8.87 60.79 -11.25
N THR A 3 -10.15 60.69 -10.89
CA THR A 3 -10.92 61.72 -10.17
C THR A 3 -11.70 60.99 -9.07
N VAL A 4 -11.55 61.11 -7.75
CA VAL A 4 -11.16 62.19 -6.79
C VAL A 4 -12.37 62.89 -6.14
N ARG A 5 -12.48 62.68 -4.81
CA ARG A 5 -13.41 63.26 -3.78
C ARG A 5 -14.86 62.72 -3.87
N THR A 6 -15.67 62.57 -2.79
CA THR A 6 -15.59 62.80 -1.31
C THR A 6 -16.67 61.92 -0.61
N PHE A 7 -16.96 61.82 0.71
CA PHE A 7 -16.64 62.49 2.02
C PHE A 7 -17.07 61.50 3.16
N SER A 8 -16.86 61.63 4.48
CA SER A 8 -16.08 62.55 5.33
C SER A 8 -15.73 61.95 6.73
N VAL A 9 -14.97 62.74 7.49
CA VAL A 9 -14.58 62.79 8.92
C VAL A 9 -15.71 62.57 9.95
N HIS A 10 -15.41 61.91 11.09
CA HIS A 10 -15.50 62.50 12.46
C HIS A 10 -14.73 61.68 13.52
N CYS A 11 -14.07 62.39 14.45
CA CYS A 11 -13.26 61.81 15.52
C CYS A 11 -14.08 61.61 16.80
N LEU A 12 -13.69 60.65 17.64
CA LEU A 12 -13.87 60.74 19.09
C LEU A 12 -12.56 60.44 19.83
N VAL A 13 -12.38 61.12 20.96
CA VAL A 13 -11.18 61.14 21.80
C VAL A 13 -11.48 60.47 23.13
N GLY A 14 -10.53 59.74 23.69
CA GLY A 14 -10.59 59.30 25.09
C GLY A 14 -9.37 58.45 25.48
N ARG A 15 -8.70 58.83 26.56
CA ARG A 15 -7.55 58.10 27.12
C ARG A 15 -7.88 57.55 28.52
N ASP A 16 -7.08 56.59 28.94
CA ASP A 16 -7.07 55.87 30.21
C ASP A 16 -7.61 56.60 31.46
N LEU A 17 -8.34 55.85 32.30
CA LEU A 17 -8.20 55.92 33.76
C LEU A 17 -7.99 54.51 34.32
N ARG A 18 -6.88 54.32 35.04
CA ARG A 18 -6.59 53.08 35.78
C ARG A 18 -7.35 53.08 37.10
N VAL A 19 -7.92 51.95 37.49
CA VAL A 19 -8.28 51.65 38.88
C VAL A 19 -7.65 50.31 39.28
N PRO A 20 -6.73 50.25 40.26
CA PRO A 20 -6.09 49.00 40.67
C PRO A 20 -7.05 48.16 41.51
N ARG A 21 -7.61 47.10 40.91
CA ARG A 21 -8.52 46.19 41.63
C ARG A 21 -7.72 45.26 42.55
N GLN A 22 -7.78 45.53 43.85
CA GLN A 22 -7.12 44.72 44.89
C GLN A 22 -7.50 43.22 44.74
N ARG A 23 -6.50 42.34 44.78
CA ARG A 23 -6.69 40.89 44.90
C ARG A 23 -6.56 40.51 46.37
N THR A 24 -7.65 40.08 46.99
CA THR A 24 -7.64 39.54 48.36
C THR A 24 -6.96 38.15 48.36
N PRO A 25 -5.97 37.89 49.23
CA PRO A 25 -5.12 36.70 49.12
C PRO A 25 -5.80 35.38 49.58
N ALA A 26 -6.97 35.44 50.20
CA ALA A 26 -7.61 34.28 50.84
C ALA A 26 -8.00 33.14 49.89
N ALA A 27 -8.34 33.43 48.63
CA ALA A 27 -8.87 32.44 47.69
C ALA A 27 -7.82 31.42 47.18
N ALA A 28 -6.53 31.77 47.20
CA ALA A 28 -5.48 30.93 46.62
C ALA A 28 -5.14 29.69 47.49
N VAL A 29 -5.28 29.79 48.80
CA VAL A 29 -4.85 28.75 49.75
C VAL A 29 -5.75 27.51 49.67
N VAL A 30 -7.08 27.72 49.59
CA VAL A 30 -8.08 26.63 49.64
C VAL A 30 -8.03 25.75 48.38
N VAL A 31 -7.78 26.33 47.20
CA VAL A 31 -7.64 25.55 45.96
C VAL A 31 -6.36 24.70 45.97
N SER A 32 -5.30 25.23 46.57
CA SER A 32 -3.99 24.57 46.64
C SER A 32 -4.00 23.32 47.53
N THR A 33 -4.70 23.35 48.67
CA THR A 33 -4.79 22.20 49.59
C THR A 33 -5.65 21.06 49.04
N VAL A 34 -6.73 21.36 48.32
CA VAL A 34 -7.59 20.33 47.70
C VAL A 34 -6.85 19.58 46.58
N LEU A 35 -6.07 20.29 45.75
CA LEU A 35 -5.25 19.66 44.70
C LEU A 35 -4.12 18.78 45.29
N ALA A 36 -3.47 19.23 46.38
CA ALA A 36 -2.44 18.45 47.05
C ALA A 36 -3.00 17.15 47.66
N ALA A 37 -4.20 17.19 48.24
CA ALA A 37 -4.86 16.02 48.80
C ALA A 37 -5.26 14.99 47.73
N ALA A 38 -5.70 15.44 46.54
CA ALA A 38 -6.04 14.55 45.43
C ALA A 38 -4.82 13.80 44.87
N ALA A 39 -3.67 14.47 44.76
CA ALA A 39 -2.43 13.87 44.26
C ALA A 39 -1.89 12.75 45.17
N ALA A 40 -2.17 12.80 46.48
CA ALA A 40 -1.73 11.79 47.44
C ALA A 40 -2.50 10.44 47.36
N LEU A 41 -3.61 10.38 46.61
CA LEU A 41 -4.46 9.18 46.48
C LEU A 41 -4.36 8.51 45.10
N ALA A 42 -3.68 9.12 44.14
CA ALA A 42 -3.55 8.64 42.76
C ALA A 42 -2.14 8.09 42.49
N GLY A 43 -1.78 6.95 43.10
CA GLY A 43 -0.42 6.41 42.97
C GLY A 43 -0.12 5.00 43.49
N CYS A 44 -1.12 4.23 43.97
CA CYS A 44 -0.92 2.80 44.26
C CYS A 44 -1.18 1.98 43.00
N GLU A 45 -0.23 2.01 42.05
CA GLU A 45 -0.24 1.12 40.89
C GLU A 45 -0.04 -0.32 41.35
N TYR A 46 -1.09 -1.12 41.28
CA TYR A 46 -1.05 -2.54 41.63
C TYR A 46 -0.42 -3.35 40.49
N SER A 47 0.91 -3.30 40.39
CA SER A 47 1.67 -4.14 39.48
C SER A 47 1.48 -5.61 39.85
N TYR A 48 0.89 -6.37 38.93
CA TYR A 48 0.70 -7.81 39.09
C TYR A 48 1.97 -8.52 38.59
N ASP A 49 2.90 -8.79 39.51
CA ASP A 49 4.01 -9.70 39.26
C ASP A 49 3.47 -11.11 39.01
N ASP A 50 3.45 -11.53 37.73
CA ASP A 50 3.01 -12.87 37.33
C ASP A 50 4.10 -13.95 37.51
N GLY A 51 5.22 -13.58 38.14
CA GLY A 51 6.40 -14.44 38.35
C GLY A 51 7.24 -14.64 37.09
N ARG A 52 6.88 -14.02 35.95
CA ARG A 52 7.66 -14.11 34.71
C ARG A 52 8.62 -12.92 34.63
N GLY A 53 9.80 -13.14 35.20
CA GLY A 53 10.95 -12.27 34.93
C GLY A 53 11.16 -12.04 33.43
N GLU A 54 11.65 -10.85 33.09
CA GLU A 54 11.72 -10.30 31.74
C GLU A 54 12.12 -11.35 30.70
N LEU A 55 11.19 -11.67 29.77
CA LEU A 55 11.40 -12.71 28.78
C LEU A 55 12.66 -12.39 27.96
N PRO A 56 13.63 -13.32 27.84
CA PRO A 56 14.84 -13.07 27.08
C PRO A 56 14.45 -12.69 25.64
N GLY A 57 14.91 -11.51 25.21
CA GLY A 57 14.53 -10.91 23.94
C GLY A 57 14.64 -11.92 22.81
N ALA A 58 13.54 -12.07 22.04
CA ALA A 58 13.40 -13.14 21.06
C ALA A 58 14.64 -13.23 20.16
N PRO A 59 15.22 -14.43 19.96
CA PRO A 59 16.50 -14.58 19.29
C PRO A 59 16.41 -13.95 17.90
N VAL A 60 17.30 -12.99 17.62
CA VAL A 60 17.37 -12.36 16.30
C VAL A 60 17.82 -13.44 15.33
N VAL A 61 16.87 -14.01 14.59
CA VAL A 61 17.13 -14.97 13.53
C VAL A 61 17.77 -14.22 12.36
N THR A 62 19.06 -13.97 12.47
CA THR A 62 19.94 -13.64 11.34
C THR A 62 20.13 -14.91 10.52
N ASP A 63 19.06 -15.32 9.83
CA ASP A 63 19.17 -16.31 8.77
C ASP A 63 20.21 -15.77 7.77
N ALA A 64 21.26 -16.56 7.54
CA ALA A 64 22.39 -16.17 6.70
C ALA A 64 22.01 -16.38 5.23
N ALA A 65 20.93 -15.71 4.81
CA ALA A 65 20.33 -15.82 3.50
C ALA A 65 21.37 -15.54 2.42
N LEU A 66 21.81 -16.63 1.77
CA LEU A 66 22.80 -16.58 0.69
C LEU A 66 22.36 -15.54 -0.35
N PRO A 67 23.27 -14.67 -0.85
CA PRO A 67 22.92 -13.71 -1.88
C PRO A 67 22.30 -14.41 -3.09
N ARG A 68 20.99 -14.21 -3.27
CA ARG A 68 20.22 -14.85 -4.34
C ARG A 68 20.83 -14.49 -5.70
N ASP A 69 21.11 -15.49 -6.52
CA ASP A 69 21.88 -15.33 -7.75
C ASP A 69 21.21 -14.29 -8.67
N PRO A 70 21.89 -13.17 -9.02
CA PRO A 70 21.37 -12.18 -9.96
C PRO A 70 20.94 -12.78 -11.30
N LEU A 71 21.57 -13.88 -11.73
CA LEU A 71 21.31 -14.53 -13.02
C LEU A 71 20.01 -15.33 -13.04
N GLU A 72 19.44 -15.72 -11.88
CA GLU A 72 18.11 -16.36 -11.80
C GLU A 72 17.04 -15.55 -12.53
N ASN A 73 17.15 -14.21 -12.49
CA ASN A 73 16.14 -13.31 -13.00
C ASN A 73 16.37 -12.85 -14.45
N LEU A 74 17.42 -13.33 -15.13
CA LEU A 74 17.64 -12.99 -16.54
C LEU A 74 16.60 -13.64 -17.47
N PRO A 75 16.09 -12.92 -18.50
CA PRO A 75 15.11 -13.47 -19.43
C PRO A 75 15.65 -14.63 -20.28
N VAL A 76 14.85 -15.69 -20.40
CA VAL A 76 15.11 -16.89 -21.20
C VAL A 76 14.32 -16.89 -22.51
N LYS A 77 14.70 -17.76 -23.46
CA LYS A 77 14.17 -17.79 -24.84
C LYS A 77 14.00 -19.25 -25.32
N GLY A 78 13.11 -19.48 -26.29
CA GLY A 78 12.82 -20.83 -26.82
C GLY A 78 12.33 -21.80 -25.75
N ALA A 79 12.75 -23.08 -25.82
CA ALA A 79 12.32 -24.13 -24.90
C ALA A 79 12.52 -23.80 -23.41
N ALA A 80 13.50 -22.95 -23.05
CA ALA A 80 13.69 -22.51 -21.66
C ALA A 80 12.59 -21.55 -21.17
N LEU A 81 12.00 -20.75 -22.07
CA LEU A 81 10.82 -19.93 -21.79
C LEU A 81 9.57 -20.80 -21.62
N ASP A 82 9.41 -21.84 -22.44
CA ASP A 82 8.29 -22.79 -22.36
C ASP A 82 8.35 -23.63 -21.08
N ALA A 83 9.57 -24.02 -20.66
CA ALA A 83 9.81 -24.73 -19.39
C ALA A 83 9.53 -23.82 -18.17
N TRP A 84 10.11 -22.61 -18.16
CA TRP A 84 9.87 -21.62 -17.10
C TRP A 84 8.38 -21.26 -16.96
N ALA A 85 7.65 -21.12 -18.08
CA ALA A 85 6.23 -20.80 -18.05
C ALA A 85 5.39 -21.90 -17.37
N LYS A 86 5.75 -23.18 -17.56
CA LYS A 86 5.12 -24.32 -16.86
C LYS A 86 5.50 -24.36 -15.38
N GLU A 87 6.75 -24.05 -15.04
CA GLU A 87 7.25 -24.00 -13.66
C GLU A 87 6.54 -22.93 -12.82
N VAL A 88 6.36 -21.70 -13.36
CA VAL A 88 5.74 -20.59 -12.61
C VAL A 88 4.21 -20.55 -12.68
N LEU A 89 3.61 -21.31 -13.60
CA LEU A 89 2.18 -21.55 -13.72
C LEU A 89 1.86 -23.07 -13.65
N PRO A 90 2.25 -23.78 -12.58
CA PRO A 90 2.07 -25.24 -12.47
C PRO A 90 0.59 -25.59 -12.55
N ASP A 91 0.24 -26.74 -13.13
CA ASP A 91 -1.15 -27.12 -13.37
C ASP A 91 -2.00 -27.02 -12.09
N ALA A 92 -3.16 -26.38 -12.22
CA ALA A 92 -4.00 -25.99 -11.09
C ALA A 92 -5.40 -26.57 -11.24
N GLU A 93 -5.95 -27.06 -10.14
CA GLU A 93 -7.32 -27.56 -10.07
C GLU A 93 -8.33 -26.44 -10.41
N GLY A 94 -9.44 -26.84 -11.04
CA GLY A 94 -10.50 -25.95 -11.51
C GLY A 94 -10.37 -25.55 -12.98
N GLN A 95 -11.33 -24.76 -13.46
CA GLN A 95 -11.41 -24.39 -14.88
C GLN A 95 -10.47 -23.22 -15.21
N VAL A 96 -9.42 -23.50 -15.99
CA VAL A 96 -8.55 -22.50 -16.60
C VAL A 96 -9.23 -21.92 -17.84
N PHE A 97 -9.41 -20.59 -17.88
CA PHE A 97 -10.04 -19.89 -18.99
C PHE A 97 -9.04 -19.26 -19.97
N HIS A 98 -7.87 -18.84 -19.48
CA HIS A 98 -6.84 -18.22 -20.31
C HIS A 98 -5.46 -18.42 -19.69
N THR A 99 -4.47 -18.81 -20.50
CA THR A 99 -3.04 -18.85 -20.14
C THR A 99 -2.23 -18.26 -21.29
N ASN A 100 -1.24 -17.43 -20.99
CA ASN A 100 -0.38 -16.80 -22.00
C ASN A 100 0.95 -16.38 -21.35
N TYR A 101 2.03 -16.47 -22.12
CA TYR A 101 3.38 -16.12 -21.69
C TYR A 101 4.19 -15.61 -22.88
N GLY A 102 5.38 -15.08 -22.61
CA GLY A 102 6.28 -14.63 -23.65
C GLY A 102 7.34 -13.67 -23.14
N THR A 103 7.99 -13.00 -24.09
CA THR A 103 8.95 -11.94 -23.81
C THR A 103 8.37 -10.58 -24.20
N VAL A 104 8.76 -9.54 -23.46
CA VAL A 104 8.58 -8.12 -23.80
C VAL A 104 9.96 -7.44 -23.77
N ALA A 105 10.24 -6.61 -24.77
CA ALA A 105 11.52 -5.92 -24.90
C ALA A 105 11.61 -4.68 -23.99
N ALA A 106 12.83 -4.24 -23.70
CA ALA A 106 13.09 -3.06 -22.86
C ALA A 106 12.38 -1.81 -23.40
N GLY A 107 11.67 -1.09 -22.52
CA GLY A 107 10.94 0.13 -22.87
C GLY A 107 9.71 -0.13 -23.76
N ARG A 108 9.20 -1.36 -23.80
CA ARG A 108 7.99 -1.73 -24.56
C ARG A 108 6.92 -2.28 -23.63
N GLN A 109 5.68 -2.23 -24.14
CA GLN A 109 4.54 -2.95 -23.60
C GLN A 109 4.07 -4.02 -24.59
N LYS A 110 3.46 -5.09 -24.08
CA LYS A 110 2.71 -6.09 -24.85
C LYS A 110 1.30 -6.18 -24.28
N THR A 111 0.30 -6.14 -25.16
CA THR A 111 -1.11 -6.23 -24.79
C THR A 111 -1.74 -7.48 -25.41
N ALA A 112 -2.59 -8.15 -24.67
CA ALA A 112 -3.39 -9.30 -25.11
C ALA A 112 -4.78 -9.24 -24.50
N ASN A 113 -5.79 -9.69 -25.24
CA ASN A 113 -7.16 -9.85 -24.73
C ASN A 113 -7.40 -11.33 -24.40
N THR A 114 -8.31 -11.61 -23.46
CA THR A 114 -8.83 -12.95 -23.22
C THR A 114 -9.93 -13.32 -24.24
N GLY A 115 -10.41 -14.57 -24.20
CA GLY A 115 -11.78 -14.84 -24.62
C GLY A 115 -12.80 -14.15 -23.70
N GLN A 116 -14.10 -14.24 -24.02
CA GLN A 116 -15.13 -13.74 -23.11
C GLN A 116 -15.21 -14.63 -21.86
N LEU A 117 -15.06 -14.01 -20.69
CA LEU A 117 -15.14 -14.67 -19.39
C LEU A 117 -16.55 -14.43 -18.80
N PRO A 118 -17.27 -15.46 -18.35
CA PRO A 118 -18.54 -15.30 -17.64
C PRO A 118 -18.39 -14.45 -16.36
N SER A 119 -19.49 -13.89 -15.87
CA SER A 119 -19.55 -13.30 -14.53
C SER A 119 -19.12 -14.26 -13.41
N GLY A 120 -18.64 -13.71 -12.29
CA GLY A 120 -18.14 -14.47 -11.14
C GLY A 120 -16.70 -14.13 -10.74
N THR A 121 -16.10 -14.97 -9.89
CA THR A 121 -14.82 -14.68 -9.24
C THR A 121 -13.68 -15.48 -9.87
N TYR A 122 -12.54 -14.83 -10.07
CA TYR A 122 -11.38 -15.39 -10.77
C TYR A 122 -10.09 -15.15 -9.99
N SER A 123 -9.18 -16.14 -9.99
CA SER A 123 -7.79 -15.93 -9.55
C SER A 123 -6.88 -15.73 -10.75
N LEU A 124 -6.14 -14.62 -10.76
CA LEU A 124 -5.09 -14.33 -11.72
C LEU A 124 -3.73 -14.66 -11.10
N THR A 125 -3.04 -15.65 -11.64
CA THR A 125 -1.62 -15.88 -11.38
C THR A 125 -0.81 -15.04 -12.36
N LEU A 126 0.11 -14.21 -11.85
CA LEU A 126 1.03 -13.35 -12.62
C LEU A 126 2.47 -13.68 -12.22
N ALA A 127 3.37 -13.85 -13.20
CA ALA A 127 4.78 -14.12 -12.95
C ALA A 127 5.68 -13.37 -13.97
N CYS A 128 6.89 -13.00 -13.56
CA CYS A 128 7.88 -12.41 -14.45
C CYS A 128 9.32 -12.82 -14.12
N ARG A 129 10.19 -12.66 -15.11
CA ARG A 129 11.64 -12.91 -15.05
C ARG A 129 12.35 -11.74 -15.74
N SER A 130 12.93 -10.83 -14.96
CA SER A 130 13.70 -9.66 -15.41
C SER A 130 14.53 -9.07 -14.26
N GLU A 131 15.61 -8.37 -14.58
CA GLU A 131 16.45 -7.61 -13.63
C GLU A 131 15.69 -6.47 -12.92
N ARG A 132 14.64 -5.93 -13.57
CA ARG A 132 13.83 -4.82 -13.08
C ARG A 132 12.40 -5.29 -12.81
N ARG A 133 11.62 -4.41 -12.18
CA ARG A 133 10.18 -4.65 -12.04
C ARG A 133 9.47 -4.63 -13.39
N VAL A 134 8.44 -5.46 -13.50
CA VAL A 134 7.51 -5.52 -14.63
C VAL A 134 6.14 -5.06 -14.12
N SER A 135 5.51 -4.15 -14.86
CA SER A 135 4.15 -3.69 -14.57
C SER A 135 3.12 -4.57 -15.27
N PHE A 136 2.07 -4.96 -14.54
CA PHE A 136 0.94 -5.72 -15.06
C PHE A 136 -0.34 -4.93 -14.77
N THR A 137 -1.07 -4.58 -15.83
CA THR A 137 -2.37 -3.92 -15.76
C THR A 137 -3.42 -4.83 -16.40
N VAL A 138 -4.46 -5.16 -15.63
CA VAL A 138 -5.59 -5.99 -16.05
C VAL A 138 -6.86 -5.15 -15.98
N ARG A 139 -7.55 -5.03 -17.10
CA ARG A 139 -8.76 -4.22 -17.23
C ARG A 139 -9.90 -5.00 -17.86
N ASP A 140 -11.12 -4.71 -17.46
CA ASP A 140 -12.31 -4.99 -18.27
C ASP A 140 -12.60 -3.78 -19.19
N ALA A 141 -13.85 -3.57 -19.59
CA ALA A 141 -14.26 -2.43 -20.42
C ALA A 141 -14.30 -1.09 -19.66
N GLU A 142 -14.40 -1.11 -18.34
CA GLU A 142 -14.67 0.03 -17.47
C GLU A 142 -13.49 0.29 -16.51
N PHE A 143 -13.08 -0.73 -15.75
CA PHE A 143 -12.19 -0.58 -14.60
C PHE A 143 -10.81 -1.20 -14.82
N ALA A 144 -9.85 -0.81 -13.97
CA ALA A 144 -8.63 -1.58 -13.76
C ALA A 144 -8.85 -2.50 -12.55
N LEU A 145 -8.87 -3.80 -12.79
CA LEU A 145 -9.11 -4.83 -11.77
C LEU A 145 -7.82 -5.17 -11.02
N VAL A 146 -6.68 -5.03 -11.70
CA VAL A 146 -5.33 -5.16 -11.14
C VAL A 146 -4.45 -4.13 -11.85
N ASP A 147 -3.68 -3.35 -11.10
CA ASP A 147 -2.60 -2.52 -11.65
C ASP A 147 -1.45 -2.51 -10.64
N LEU A 148 -0.32 -3.13 -10.97
CA LEU A 148 0.78 -3.35 -10.03
C LEU A 148 2.14 -3.53 -10.72
N SER A 149 3.22 -3.37 -9.95
CA SER A 149 4.60 -3.51 -10.44
C SER A 149 5.36 -4.58 -9.64
N LEU A 150 5.43 -5.79 -10.19
CA LEU A 150 6.02 -6.96 -9.53
C LEU A 150 7.55 -6.85 -9.48
N ARG A 151 8.15 -7.33 -8.38
CA ARG A 151 9.54 -7.81 -8.42
C ARG A 151 9.51 -9.21 -9.03
N CYS A 152 10.37 -9.48 -10.00
CA CYS A 152 10.42 -10.77 -10.67
C CYS A 152 11.10 -11.85 -9.82
N GLY A 153 11.00 -13.12 -10.25
CA GLY A 153 11.52 -14.27 -9.50
C GLY A 153 10.58 -14.84 -8.45
N THR A 154 9.30 -14.46 -8.48
CA THR A 154 8.17 -15.10 -7.77
C THR A 154 6.87 -14.98 -8.58
N SER A 155 5.91 -15.87 -8.34
CA SER A 155 4.53 -15.75 -8.84
C SER A 155 3.65 -15.03 -7.81
N ARG A 156 2.79 -14.11 -8.27
CA ARG A 156 1.79 -13.42 -7.46
C ARG A 156 0.38 -13.84 -7.89
N VAL A 157 -0.44 -14.26 -6.93
CA VAL A 157 -1.88 -14.46 -7.15
C VAL A 157 -2.65 -13.22 -6.70
N ASN A 158 -3.63 -12.81 -7.50
CA ASN A 158 -4.63 -11.80 -7.14
C ASN A 158 -6.03 -12.37 -7.44
N VAL A 159 -7.05 -11.93 -6.70
CA VAL A 159 -8.45 -12.35 -6.90
C VAL A 159 -9.26 -11.15 -7.37
N VAL A 160 -10.09 -11.34 -8.40
CA VAL A 160 -10.99 -10.30 -8.93
C VAL A 160 -12.40 -10.87 -9.09
N HIS A 161 -13.39 -9.99 -9.12
CA HIS A 161 -14.77 -10.34 -9.39
C HIS A 161 -15.27 -9.61 -10.64
N LEU A 162 -15.89 -10.33 -11.57
CA LEU A 162 -16.52 -9.81 -12.76
C LEU A 162 -18.03 -9.80 -12.55
N SER A 163 -18.63 -8.61 -12.44
CA SER A 163 -20.08 -8.44 -12.23
C SER A 163 -20.93 -8.85 -13.45
N LYS A 164 -20.31 -8.93 -14.64
CA LYS A 164 -20.92 -9.28 -15.92
C LYS A 164 -19.91 -9.95 -16.84
N ASP A 165 -20.40 -10.70 -17.81
CA ASP A 165 -19.58 -11.38 -18.81
C ASP A 165 -18.70 -10.37 -19.58
N SER A 166 -17.37 -10.55 -19.53
CA SER A 166 -16.39 -9.53 -19.91
C SER A 166 -15.17 -10.12 -20.61
N VAL A 167 -14.59 -9.36 -21.54
CA VAL A 167 -13.25 -9.63 -22.09
C VAL A 167 -12.22 -8.83 -21.30
N LEU A 168 -11.21 -9.50 -20.75
CA LEU A 168 -10.13 -8.82 -20.02
C LEU A 168 -8.97 -8.48 -20.95
N ARG A 169 -8.49 -7.24 -20.85
CA ARG A 169 -7.26 -6.77 -21.47
C ARG A 169 -6.12 -6.86 -20.45
N MET A 170 -5.13 -7.69 -20.77
CA MET A 170 -3.84 -7.75 -20.09
C MET A 170 -2.85 -6.85 -20.82
N THR A 171 -2.23 -5.91 -20.11
CA THR A 171 -1.04 -5.17 -20.58
C THR A 171 0.13 -5.46 -19.65
N VAL A 172 1.28 -5.75 -20.25
CA VAL A 172 2.55 -6.00 -19.55
C VAL A 172 3.58 -5.01 -20.07
N GLU A 173 4.18 -4.21 -19.18
CA GLU A 173 5.22 -3.21 -19.51
C GLU A 173 6.51 -3.51 -18.75
N ALA A 174 7.67 -3.45 -19.43
CA ALA A 174 8.97 -3.69 -18.82
C ALA A 174 10.01 -2.63 -19.21
N ARG A 175 10.79 -2.16 -18.23
CA ARG A 175 11.88 -1.20 -18.44
C ARG A 175 13.17 -1.85 -18.97
N SER A 176 13.34 -3.14 -18.72
CA SER A 176 14.38 -4.04 -19.26
C SER A 176 13.72 -5.13 -20.11
N GLU A 177 14.50 -5.97 -20.81
CA GLU A 177 13.92 -7.20 -21.39
C GLU A 177 13.35 -8.07 -20.26
N ALA A 178 12.18 -8.67 -20.46
CA ALA A 178 11.49 -9.47 -19.45
C ALA A 178 10.73 -10.63 -20.07
N ASN A 179 10.75 -11.80 -19.43
CA ASN A 179 9.67 -12.76 -19.62
C ASN A 179 8.50 -12.42 -18.70
N PHE A 180 7.29 -12.72 -19.18
CA PHE A 180 6.07 -12.68 -18.40
C PHE A 180 5.27 -13.97 -18.63
N ALA A 181 4.49 -14.37 -17.64
CA ALA A 181 3.52 -15.43 -17.74
C ALA A 181 2.29 -15.06 -16.90
N TYR A 182 1.09 -15.34 -17.42
CA TYR A 182 -0.15 -15.18 -16.66
C TYR A 182 -1.17 -16.28 -16.95
N ARG A 183 -1.97 -16.60 -15.94
CA ARG A 183 -3.10 -17.54 -16.01
C ARG A 183 -4.31 -16.98 -15.28
N ILE A 184 -5.48 -17.23 -15.85
CA ILE A 184 -6.80 -16.87 -15.31
C ILE A 184 -7.60 -18.16 -15.18
N ARG A 185 -8.00 -18.49 -13.95
CA ARG A 185 -8.96 -19.56 -13.64
C ARG A 185 -10.12 -19.01 -12.82
N ARG A 186 -11.28 -19.65 -12.88
CA ARG A 186 -12.39 -19.38 -11.97
C ARG A 186 -12.08 -19.96 -10.58
N ILE A 187 -12.70 -19.40 -9.54
CA ILE A 187 -12.75 -19.94 -8.18
C ILE A 187 -14.17 -20.44 -7.94
#